data_AF-A0A4Q7L2X8-F1
#
_entry.id   AF-A0A4Q7L2X8-F1
#
_cell.length_a   1.000
_cell.length_b   1.000
_cell.length_c   1.000
_cell.angle_alpha   90.00
_cell.angle_beta   90.00
_cell.angle_gamma   90.00
#
_symmetry.space_group_name_H-M   'P 1'
#
loop_
_entity.id
_entity.type
_entity.pdbx_description
1 polymer ?
#
loop_
_entity_poly.entity_id
_entity_poly.type
_entity_poly.pdbx_seq_one_letter_code
_entity_poly.pdbx_strand_id
1 'polypeptide(L)'
;MDAAALHDFQAKVWTERRGTTVGLKGKESGCSRANAEIAEQSAAKVVVRIVETVPKESRPCTMDIRYPDLVVHLVEPLANRTVVLTQEGRQTS
;
A
#
# COMPACT_ATOMS: atom_id res chain seq x y z
N MET A 1 20.09 -1.60 -4.83
CA MET A 1 19.21 -0.75 -4.00
C MET A 1 18.39 0.02 -5.02
N ASP A 2 17.18 -0.43 -5.32
CA ASP A 2 16.44 0.09 -6.47
C ASP A 2 15.16 0.76 -6.01
N ALA A 3 15.27 2.08 -5.87
CA ALA A 3 14.16 3.01 -5.84
C ALA A 3 13.55 3.06 -7.25
N ALA A 4 12.72 2.08 -7.58
CA ALA A 4 11.88 2.15 -8.76
C ALA A 4 10.84 3.27 -8.54
N ALA A 5 11.18 4.45 -9.08
CA ALA A 5 10.26 5.56 -9.25
C ALA A 5 9.04 5.06 -10.04
N LEU A 6 7.90 4.98 -9.38
CA LEU A 6 6.64 4.53 -9.97
C LEU A 6 6.12 5.61 -10.91
N HIS A 7 6.39 5.48 -12.21
CA HIS A 7 5.85 6.36 -13.25
C HIS A 7 4.39 6.05 -13.63
N ASP A 8 3.79 4.98 -13.09
CA ASP A 8 2.46 4.49 -13.51
C ASP A 8 1.46 4.27 -12.36
N PHE A 9 1.89 4.43 -11.10
CA PHE A 9 1.00 4.22 -9.96
C PHE A 9 0.36 5.55 -9.56
N GLN A 10 -0.75 5.93 -10.22
CA GLN A 10 -1.68 6.91 -9.67
C GLN A 10 -2.43 6.28 -8.48
N ALA A 11 -1.71 5.97 -7.40
CA ALA A 11 -2.35 5.68 -6.13
C ALA A 11 -3.17 6.91 -5.76
N LYS A 12 -4.49 6.76 -5.72
CA LYS A 12 -5.33 7.72 -5.02
C LYS A 12 -4.99 7.60 -3.54
N VAL A 13 -4.29 8.60 -3.00
CA VAL A 13 -3.97 8.71 -1.57
C VAL A 13 -4.86 9.79 -0.98
N TRP A 14 -5.45 9.52 0.18
CA TRP A 14 -6.22 10.49 0.93
C TRP A 14 -5.93 10.36 2.43
N THR A 15 -6.32 11.38 3.18
CA THR A 15 -6.21 11.37 4.64
C THR A 15 -7.58 11.48 5.29
N GLU A 16 -7.75 10.78 6.40
CA GLU A 16 -8.98 10.75 7.19
C GLU A 16 -8.67 10.98 8.67
N ARG A 17 -9.73 11.12 9.49
CA ARG A 17 -9.64 11.25 10.95
C ARG A 17 -8.61 12.32 11.37
N ARG A 18 -8.77 13.53 10.84
CA ARG A 18 -7.88 14.68 11.11
C ARG A 18 -6.40 14.41 10.77
N GLY A 19 -6.15 13.52 9.81
CA GLY A 19 -4.81 13.21 9.30
C GLY A 19 -4.09 12.07 10.02
N THR A 20 -4.71 11.39 10.98
CA THR A 20 -4.09 10.23 11.65
C THR A 20 -4.31 8.91 10.89
N THR A 21 -5.04 8.95 9.78
CA THR A 21 -5.26 7.79 8.91
C THR A 21 -4.93 8.18 7.49
N VAL A 22 -4.12 7.36 6.82
CA VAL A 22 -3.83 7.47 5.39
C VAL A 22 -4.54 6.34 4.69
N GLY A 23 -5.40 6.69 3.75
CA GLY A 23 -6.05 5.75 2.85
C GLY A 23 -5.37 5.77 1.49
N LEU A 24 -5.31 4.61 0.84
CA LEU A 24 -4.84 4.47 -0.53
C LEU A 24 -5.58 3.36 -1.28
N LYS A 25 -5.70 3.49 -2.60
CA LYS A 25 -6.26 2.43 -3.44
C LYS A 25 -5.23 1.34 -3.71
N GLY A 26 -5.55 0.11 -3.30
CA GLY A 26 -4.83 -1.09 -3.70
C GLY A 26 -5.28 -1.60 -5.06
N LYS A 27 -4.58 -2.63 -5.56
CA LYS A 27 -4.98 -3.39 -6.74
C LYS A 27 -4.81 -4.88 -6.43
N GLU A 28 -5.91 -5.61 -6.52
CA GLU A 28 -5.93 -7.06 -6.39
C GLU A 28 -6.33 -7.66 -7.74
N SER A 29 -5.64 -8.71 -8.16
CA SER A 29 -5.98 -9.44 -9.39
C SER A 29 -5.69 -10.92 -9.23
N GLY A 30 -6.55 -11.79 -9.75
CA GLY A 30 -6.26 -13.20 -9.63
C GLY A 30 -6.34 -13.66 -8.18
N CYS A 31 -5.27 -14.32 -7.76
CA CYS A 31 -5.07 -14.71 -6.38
C CYS A 31 -4.30 -13.66 -5.57
N SER A 32 -3.89 -12.55 -6.18
CA SER A 32 -3.13 -11.52 -5.49
C SER A 32 -4.02 -10.73 -4.55
N ARG A 33 -3.48 -10.40 -3.38
CA ARG A 33 -4.14 -9.57 -2.36
C ARG A 33 -3.24 -8.40 -2.03
N ALA A 34 -3.84 -7.23 -1.84
CA ALA A 34 -3.11 -6.00 -1.57
C ALA A 34 -3.31 -5.61 -0.11
N ASN A 35 -2.21 -5.28 0.54
CA ASN A 35 -2.17 -4.79 1.92
C ASN A 35 -1.32 -3.54 1.98
N ALA A 36 -1.50 -2.72 3.03
CA ALA A 36 -0.67 -1.57 3.28
C ALA A 36 -0.11 -1.65 4.71
N GLU A 37 1.18 -1.37 4.83
CA GLU A 37 1.92 -1.41 6.08
C GLU A 37 2.74 -0.12 6.23
N ILE A 38 2.96 0.34 7.46
CA ILE A 38 3.88 1.44 7.72
C ILE A 38 5.31 0.87 7.74
N ALA A 39 6.15 1.32 6.81
CA ALA A 39 7.57 0.95 6.80
C ALA A 39 8.44 1.94 7.60
N GLU A 40 8.06 3.22 7.65
CA GLU A 40 8.77 4.25 8.39
C GLU A 40 7.82 5.39 8.78
N GLN A 41 7.98 5.95 9.98
CA GLN A 41 7.36 7.21 10.38
C GLN A 41 8.39 8.11 11.05
N SER A 42 8.51 9.34 10.55
CA SER A 42 9.35 10.38 11.14
C SER A 42 8.64 11.73 11.07
N ALA A 43 9.26 12.76 11.66
CA ALA A 43 8.73 14.13 11.61
C ALA A 43 8.70 14.73 10.19
N ALA A 44 9.45 14.16 9.23
CA ALA A 44 9.52 14.66 7.87
C ALA A 44 8.69 13.84 6.87
N LYS A 45 8.60 12.52 7.05
CA LYS A 45 7.95 11.63 6.08
C LYS A 45 7.29 10.42 6.74
N VAL A 46 6.33 9.86 6.02
CA VAL A 46 5.70 8.58 6.31
C VAL A 46 5.90 7.69 5.10
N VAL A 47 6.58 6.56 5.28
CA VAL A 47 6.75 5.56 4.23
C VAL A 47 5.67 4.50 4.40
N VAL A 48 4.75 4.44 3.45
CA VAL A 48 3.73 3.40 3.38
C VAL A 48 4.17 2.37 2.34
N ARG A 49 4.20 1.11 2.75
CA ARG A 49 4.54 -0.03 1.89
C ARG A 49 3.26 -0.75 1.50
N ILE A 50 3.00 -0.82 0.21
CA ILE A 50 1.97 -1.66 -0.34
C ILE A 50 2.56 -3.05 -0.52
N VAL A 51 1.98 -4.04 0.16
CA VAL A 51 2.41 -5.43 0.07
C VAL A 51 1.40 -6.17 -0.80
N GLU A 52 1.85 -6.65 -1.96
CA GLU A 52 1.08 -7.56 -2.78
C GLU A 52 1.45 -8.99 -2.40
N THR A 53 0.46 -9.75 -1.89
CA THR A 53 0.64 -11.14 -1.52
C THR A 53 0.08 -12.06 -2.58
N VAL A 54 0.85 -13.08 -2.95
CA VAL A 54 0.41 -14.12 -3.90
C VAL A 54 0.60 -15.50 -3.26
N PRO A 55 -0.38 -16.40 -3.33
CA PRO A 55 -0.23 -17.77 -2.86
C PRO A 55 0.90 -18.47 -3.62
N LYS A 56 1.75 -19.17 -2.88
CA LYS A 56 2.82 -19.99 -3.47
C LYS A 56 2.26 -21.20 -4.21
N GLU A 57 1.15 -21.75 -3.73
CA GLU A 57 0.46 -22.88 -4.36
C GLU A 57 -0.33 -22.43 -5.59
N SER A 58 -0.16 -23.15 -6.69
CA SER A 58 -0.98 -22.95 -7.89
C SER A 58 -2.41 -23.41 -7.62
N ARG A 59 -3.33 -22.47 -7.62
CA ARG A 59 -4.77 -22.70 -7.47
C ARG A 59 -5.54 -21.92 -8.54
N PRO A 60 -6.75 -22.36 -8.93
CA PRO A 60 -7.57 -21.59 -9.86
C PRO A 60 -7.83 -20.19 -9.28
N CYS A 61 -7.37 -19.16 -9.98
CA CYS A 61 -7.53 -17.77 -9.60
C CYS A 61 -8.66 -17.13 -10.41
N THR A 62 -9.43 -16.26 -9.78
CA THR A 62 -10.49 -15.48 -10.45
C THR A 62 -9.86 -14.42 -11.36
N MET A 63 -10.38 -14.20 -12.57
CA MET A 63 -9.92 -13.08 -13.42
C MET A 63 -10.44 -11.70 -12.96
N ASP A 64 -11.03 -11.63 -11.77
CA ASP A 64 -11.59 -10.42 -11.19
C ASP A 64 -10.47 -9.45 -10.77
N ILE A 65 -10.65 -8.18 -11.11
CA ILE A 65 -9.76 -7.09 -10.72
C ILE A 65 -10.50 -6.22 -9.72
N ARG A 66 -9.93 -6.06 -8.53
CA ARG A 66 -10.51 -5.26 -7.45
C ARG A 66 -9.57 -4.14 -7.05
N TYR A 67 -10.17 -3.03 -6.60
CA TYR A 67 -9.45 -1.85 -6.12
C TYR A 67 -9.88 -1.51 -4.69
N PRO A 68 -9.53 -2.37 -3.70
CA PRO A 68 -9.92 -2.14 -2.32
C PRO A 68 -9.27 -0.88 -1.75
N ASP A 69 -9.93 -0.29 -0.77
CA ASP A 69 -9.33 0.75 0.07
C ASP A 69 -8.41 0.10 1.09
N LEU A 70 -7.15 0.53 1.09
CA LEU A 70 -6.15 0.13 2.06
C LEU A 70 -5.95 1.30 3.02
N VAL A 71 -5.90 1.02 4.33
CA VAL A 71 -5.77 2.04 5.36
C VAL A 71 -4.61 1.73 6.28
N VAL A 72 -3.86 2.76 6.64
CA VAL A 72 -2.83 2.69 7.67
C VAL A 72 -3.04 3.77 8.72
N HIS A 73 -2.77 3.42 9.96
CA HIS A 73 -2.87 4.33 11.09
C HIS A 73 -1.50 4.91 11.42
N LEU A 74 -1.45 6.24 11.55
CA LEU A 74 -0.24 6.96 11.89
C LEU A 74 -0.16 7.15 13.41
N VAL A 75 1.06 7.17 13.95
CA VAL A 75 1.28 7.47 15.38
C VAL A 75 1.04 8.95 15.69
N GLU A 76 1.19 9.81 14.69
CA GLU A 76 0.95 11.26 14.73
C GLU A 76 0.17 11.68 13.47
N PRO A 77 -0.51 12.84 13.45
CA PRO A 77 -1.21 13.33 12.25
C PRO A 77 -0.25 13.59 11.07
N LEU A 78 -0.69 13.39 9.82
CA LEU A 78 0.15 13.61 8.63
C LEU A 78 0.66 15.04 8.57
N ALA A 79 -0.20 16.04 8.80
CA ALA A 79 0.15 17.46 8.77
C ALA A 79 0.97 17.80 7.50
N ASN A 80 2.22 18.26 7.67
CA ASN A 80 3.12 18.63 6.57
C ASN A 80 4.10 17.51 6.17
N ARG A 81 3.92 16.29 6.68
CA ARG A 81 4.81 15.15 6.38
C ARG A 81 4.56 14.65 4.96
N THR A 82 5.63 14.31 4.26
CA THR A 82 5.55 13.72 2.93
C THR A 82 5.16 12.25 3.02
N VAL A 83 4.14 11.82 2.27
CA VAL A 83 3.83 10.41 2.10
C VAL A 83 4.68 9.84 0.98
N VAL A 84 5.45 8.81 1.27
CA VAL A 84 6.24 8.06 0.30
C VAL A 84 5.64 6.68 0.16
N LEU A 85 5.27 6.29 -1.06
CA LEU A 85 4.75 4.97 -1.33
C LEU A 85 5.86 4.06 -1.84
N THR A 86 5.92 2.85 -1.30
CA THR A 86 6.79 1.77 -1.77
C THR A 86 5.95 0.53 -2.03
N GLN A 87 6.43 -0.40 -2.85
CA GLN A 87 5.73 -1.65 -3.16
C GLN A 87 6.64 -2.85 -2.91
N GLU A 88 6.06 -3.95 -2.44
CA GLU A 88 6.74 -5.21 -2.19
C GLU A 88 5.83 -6.38 -2.58
N GLY A 89 6.35 -7.30 -3.40
CA GLY A 89 5.70 -8.58 -3.67
C GLY A 89 6.13 -9.62 -2.63
N ARG A 90 5.17 -10.34 -2.03
CA ARG A 90 5.40 -11.36 -1.01
C ARG A 90 4.67 -12.65 -1.37
N GLN A 91 5.38 -13.79 -1.34
CA GLN A 91 4.74 -15.09 -1.50
C GLN A 91 4.23 -15.59 -0.14
N THR A 92 2.98 -16.02 -0.08
CA THR A 92 2.39 -16.64 1.12
C THR A 92 2.38 -18.15 0.97
N SER A 93 2.92 -18.86 1.96
CA SER A 93 3.00 -20.33 1.98
C SER A 93 1.70 -20.99 2.40
#